data_AF-A0A2U1N9L9-F1
#
_entry.id   AF-A0A2U1N9L9-F1
#
_cell.length_a   1.000
_cell.length_b   1.000
_cell.length_c   1.000
_cell.angle_alpha   90.00
_cell.angle_beta   90.00
_cell.angle_gamma   90.00
#
_symmetry.space_group_name_H-M   'P 1'
#
loop_
_entity.id
_entity.type
_entity.pdbx_description
1 polymer ?
#
loop_
_entity_poly.entity_id
_entity_poly.type
_entity_poly.pdbx_seq_one_letter_code
_entity_poly.pdbx_strand_id
1 'polypeptide(L)'
;MGSGWKNILNLKDKVRNHICFKIGNGKTTLAWYDKWCLEGPLCNTLTARKIYDARFNASNTVADIIKNGEWCWPAEWLLKYPQLSNIQVPELNEDVCDEAMWVNRAGLKTKYKTKTVWNDIYGNNNGAKAL
;
A
#
# COMPACT_ATOMS: atom_id res chain seq x y z
N MET A 1 -4.16 -19.04 -26.71
CA MET A 1 -3.10 -19.19 -25.70
C MET A 1 -2.71 -17.79 -25.23
N GLY A 2 -2.98 -17.43 -23.97
CA GLY A 2 -2.60 -16.12 -23.45
C GLY A 2 -1.08 -16.03 -23.30
N SER A 3 -0.46 -15.02 -23.93
CA SER A 3 0.99 -14.79 -23.89
C SER A 3 1.50 -14.77 -22.44
N GLY A 4 2.64 -15.41 -22.15
CA GLY A 4 3.18 -15.57 -20.78
C GLY A 4 3.28 -14.27 -19.97
N TRP A 5 3.49 -13.14 -20.64
CA TRP A 5 3.47 -11.80 -20.03
C TRP A 5 2.13 -11.43 -19.38
N LYS A 6 1.00 -11.80 -19.99
CA LYS A 6 -0.33 -11.55 -19.39
C LYS A 6 -0.49 -12.32 -18.08
N ASN A 7 0.06 -13.53 -18.00
CA ASN A 7 0.02 -14.33 -16.77
C ASN A 7 0.89 -13.71 -15.67
N ILE A 8 2.06 -13.19 -16.02
CA ILE A 8 2.95 -12.48 -15.09
C ILE A 8 2.27 -11.21 -14.55
N LEU A 9 1.65 -10.41 -15.42
CA LEU A 9 0.92 -9.21 -15.01
C LEU A 9 -0.27 -9.55 -14.11
N ASN A 10 -1.08 -10.54 -14.49
CA ASN A 10 -2.21 -10.99 -13.68
C ASN A 10 -1.77 -11.48 -12.29
N LEU A 11 -0.63 -12.19 -12.21
CA LEU A 11 -0.08 -12.63 -10.93
C LEU A 11 0.42 -11.44 -10.10
N LYS A 12 1.11 -10.48 -10.73
CA LYS A 12 1.57 -9.25 -10.09
C LYS A 12 0.40 -8.49 -9.46
N ASP A 13 -0.71 -8.32 -10.18
CA ASP A 13 -1.88 -7.60 -9.68
C ASP A 13 -2.55 -8.33 -8.50
N LYS A 14 -2.63 -9.67 -8.56
CA LYS A 14 -3.11 -10.49 -7.43
C LYS A 14 -2.22 -10.31 -6.20
N VAL A 15 -0.90 -10.43 -6.37
CA VAL A 15 0.07 -10.28 -5.28
C VAL A 15 0.03 -8.88 -4.68
N ARG A 16 -0.05 -7.83 -5.50
CA ARG A 16 -0.04 -6.44 -5.05
C ARG A 16 -1.16 -6.14 -4.06
N ASN A 17 -2.35 -6.71 -4.25
CA ASN A 17 -3.49 -6.51 -3.35
C ASN A 17 -3.27 -7.08 -1.93
N HIS A 18 -2.34 -8.02 -1.80
CA HIS A 18 -1.96 -8.64 -0.55
C HIS A 18 -0.75 -7.97 0.12
N ILE A 19 -0.11 -6.98 -0.49
CA ILE A 19 1.05 -6.30 0.12
C ILE A 19 0.58 -5.03 0.79
N CYS A 20 1.02 -4.83 2.04
CA CYS A 20 0.92 -3.55 2.74
C CYS A 20 2.21 -3.27 3.50
N PHE A 21 2.40 -2.04 3.95
CA PHE A 21 3.58 -1.62 4.67
C PHE A 21 3.22 -1.21 6.09
N LYS A 22 4.00 -1.70 7.04
CA LYS A 22 4.01 -1.22 8.41
C LYS A 22 5.10 -0.15 8.50
N ILE A 23 4.69 1.05 8.87
CA ILE A 23 5.61 2.19 8.96
C ILE A 23 6.52 2.05 10.17
N GLY A 24 7.83 2.20 9.93
CA GLY A 24 8.87 2.38 10.93
C GLY A 24 9.39 3.80 10.83
N ASN A 25 10.53 4.00 10.15
CA ASN A 25 11.11 5.31 9.88
C ASN A 25 10.45 6.04 8.69
N GLY A 26 9.61 5.35 7.91
CA GLY A 26 8.85 5.93 6.80
C GLY A 26 9.68 6.26 5.55
N LYS A 27 10.97 5.91 5.51
CA LYS A 27 11.92 6.33 4.45
C LYS A 27 11.93 5.43 3.23
N THR A 28 11.30 4.26 3.30
CA THR A 28 11.29 3.28 2.20
C THR A 28 9.90 3.03 1.63
N THR A 29 8.87 3.51 2.31
CA THR A 29 7.48 3.41 1.88
C THR A 29 7.08 4.66 1.11
N LEU A 30 6.61 4.51 -0.13
CA LEU A 30 6.12 5.62 -0.94
C LEU A 30 4.76 6.10 -0.41
N ALA A 31 4.67 7.38 -0.07
CA ALA A 31 3.47 7.99 0.48
C ALA A 31 2.25 7.77 -0.42
N TRP A 32 2.43 7.90 -1.73
CA TRP A 32 1.32 7.92 -2.68
C TRP A 32 0.94 6.54 -3.22
N TYR A 33 1.91 5.65 -3.42
CA TYR A 33 1.71 4.44 -4.22
C TYR A 33 1.70 3.14 -3.42
N ASP A 34 2.25 3.16 -2.20
CA ASP A 34 2.27 2.00 -1.31
C ASP A 34 1.05 1.99 -0.38
N LYS A 35 0.64 0.78 0.00
CA LYS A 35 -0.49 0.57 0.91
C LYS A 35 0.01 0.56 2.35
N TRP A 36 0.01 1.71 3.02
CA TRP A 36 0.42 1.83 4.42
C TRP A 36 -0.71 2.27 5.37
N CYS A 37 -1.75 2.91 4.85
CA CYS A 37 -2.96 3.28 5.59
C CYS A 37 -4.18 2.43 5.21
N LEU A 38 -5.26 2.55 6.00
CA LEU A 38 -6.51 1.82 5.78
C LEU A 38 -7.23 2.24 4.48
N GLU A 39 -7.06 3.50 4.06
CA GLU A 39 -7.60 4.05 2.81
C GLU A 39 -6.95 3.44 1.53
N GLY A 40 -5.93 2.59 1.70
CA GLY A 40 -5.15 2.04 0.59
C GLY A 40 -4.11 3.03 0.05
N PRO A 41 -3.58 2.79 -1.15
CA PRO A 41 -2.68 3.73 -1.82
C PRO A 41 -3.35 5.09 -2.06
N LEU A 42 -2.74 6.16 -1.58
CA LEU A 42 -3.32 7.50 -1.68
C LEU A 42 -3.49 7.97 -3.13
N CYS A 43 -2.72 7.43 -4.09
CA CYS A 43 -2.83 7.72 -5.51
C CYS A 43 -4.22 7.39 -6.10
N ASN A 44 -5.00 6.54 -5.43
CA ASN A 44 -6.38 6.23 -5.82
C ASN A 44 -7.30 7.45 -5.66
N THR A 45 -6.97 8.36 -4.73
CA THR A 45 -7.71 9.63 -4.49
C THR A 45 -6.94 10.83 -5.03
N LEU A 46 -5.64 10.88 -4.78
CA LEU A 46 -4.72 11.96 -5.09
C LEU A 46 -3.96 11.63 -6.38
N THR A 47 -4.48 12.09 -7.50
CA THR A 47 -3.83 11.89 -8.80
C THR A 47 -2.44 12.55 -8.83
N ALA A 48 -1.55 12.05 -9.69
CA ALA A 48 -0.20 12.61 -9.86
C ALA A 48 -0.22 14.13 -10.11
N ARG A 49 -1.23 14.64 -10.83
CA ARG A 49 -1.42 16.08 -11.04
C ARG A 49 -1.64 16.83 -9.72
N LYS A 50 -2.52 16.33 -8.84
CA LYS A 50 -2.80 16.97 -7.54
C LYS A 50 -1.55 16.99 -6.65
N ILE A 51 -0.82 15.87 -6.63
CA ILE A 51 0.45 15.73 -5.90
C ILE A 51 1.44 16.80 -6.38
N TYR A 52 1.61 16.91 -7.70
CA TYR A 52 2.48 17.90 -8.32
C TYR A 52 2.05 19.36 -8.07
N ASP A 53 0.75 19.64 -8.17
CA ASP A 53 0.18 20.97 -7.89
C ASP A 53 0.46 21.41 -6.45
N ALA A 54 0.45 20.46 -5.50
CA ALA A 54 0.83 20.66 -4.09
C ALA A 54 2.35 20.69 -3.84
N ARG A 55 3.18 20.71 -4.89
CA ARG A 55 4.66 20.72 -4.82
C ARG A 55 5.28 19.48 -4.19
N PHE A 56 4.58 18.35 -4.19
CA PHE A 56 5.15 17.06 -3.83
C PHE A 56 5.72 16.33 -5.05
N ASN A 57 6.67 15.44 -4.78
CA ASN A 57 7.20 14.49 -5.75
C ASN A 57 6.41 13.17 -5.67
N ALA A 58 6.20 12.54 -6.82
CA ALA A 58 5.68 11.18 -6.93
C ALA A 58 6.51 10.16 -6.12
N SER A 59 7.81 10.40 -5.94
CA SER A 59 8.71 9.54 -5.15
C SER A 59 8.75 9.89 -3.67
N ASN A 60 7.93 10.83 -3.18
CA ASN A 60 7.94 11.13 -1.74
C ASN A 60 7.57 9.91 -0.91
N THR A 61 8.33 9.76 0.16
CA THR A 61 8.13 8.72 1.16
C THR A 61 7.15 9.18 2.24
N VAL A 62 6.70 8.28 3.10
CA VAL A 62 5.85 8.65 4.24
C VAL A 62 6.56 9.63 5.17
N ALA A 63 7.87 9.48 5.36
CA ALA A 63 8.67 10.43 6.13
C ALA A 63 8.72 11.83 5.50
N ASP A 64 8.80 11.93 4.17
CA ASP A 64 8.92 13.23 3.49
C ASP A 64 7.66 14.11 3.62
N ILE A 65 6.50 13.48 3.82
CA ILE A 65 5.20 14.17 3.92
C ILE A 65 4.78 14.45 5.36
N ILE A 66 5.65 14.15 6.33
CA ILE A 66 5.46 14.41 7.76
C ILE A 66 6.56 15.33 8.25
N LYS A 67 6.21 16.44 8.90
CA LYS A 67 7.19 17.31 9.58
C LYS A 67 6.66 17.66 10.95
N ASN A 68 7.55 17.58 11.94
CA ASN A 68 7.21 17.88 13.35
C ASN A 68 5.98 17.11 13.87
N GLY A 69 5.78 15.87 13.39
CA GLY A 69 4.63 15.05 13.78
C GLY A 69 3.31 15.42 13.10
N GLU A 70 3.32 16.27 12.08
CA GLU A 70 2.13 16.71 11.36
C GLU A 70 2.24 16.45 9.85
N TRP A 71 1.08 16.28 9.20
CA TRP A 71 1.01 16.20 7.75
C TRP A 71 1.44 17.51 7.09
N CYS A 72 2.29 17.42 6.08
CA CYS A 72 2.71 18.58 5.29
C CYS A 72 1.80 18.88 4.11
N TRP A 73 0.78 18.05 3.86
CA TRP A 73 -0.11 18.26 2.72
C TRP A 73 -1.02 19.49 2.92
N PRO A 74 -1.53 20.09 1.84
CA PRO A 74 -2.41 21.25 1.93
C PRO A 74 -3.68 20.95 2.74
N ALA A 75 -4.07 21.84 3.66
CA ALA A 75 -5.29 21.68 4.45
C ALA A 75 -6.57 21.60 3.58
N GLU A 76 -6.56 22.24 2.41
CA GLU A 76 -7.62 22.15 1.40
C GLU A 76 -7.88 20.72 0.92
N TRP A 77 -6.90 19.82 1.01
CA TRP A 77 -7.11 18.41 0.67
C TRP A 77 -8.06 17.73 1.64
N LEU A 78 -8.07 18.11 2.92
CA LEU A 78 -9.01 17.56 3.91
C LEU A 78 -10.46 17.99 3.60
N LEU A 79 -10.65 19.20 3.07
CA LEU A 79 -11.95 19.69 2.64
C LEU A 79 -12.46 18.94 1.40
N LYS A 80 -11.56 18.66 0.45
CA LYS A 80 -11.90 18.04 -0.84
C LYS A 80 -11.95 16.51 -0.78
N TYR A 81 -11.19 15.91 0.13
CA TYR A 81 -11.06 14.47 0.33
C TYR A 81 -11.15 14.14 1.82
N PRO A 82 -12.38 14.15 2.40
CA PRO A 82 -12.58 13.90 3.83
C PRO A 82 -11.98 12.60 4.34
N GLN A 83 -11.84 11.57 3.49
CA GLN A 83 -11.20 10.30 3.86
C GLN A 83 -9.73 10.46 4.31
N LEU A 84 -9.04 11.53 3.89
CA LEU A 84 -7.68 11.80 4.35
C LEU A 84 -7.63 12.15 5.85
N SER A 85 -8.72 12.65 6.42
CA SER A 85 -8.83 12.94 7.85
C SER A 85 -8.86 11.69 8.72
N ASN A 86 -9.21 10.53 8.15
CA ASN A 86 -9.16 9.24 8.85
C ASN A 86 -7.73 8.73 9.04
N ILE A 87 -6.76 9.30 8.31
CA ILE A 87 -5.37 8.83 8.32
C ILE A 87 -4.63 9.49 9.48
N GLN A 88 -4.41 8.70 10.52
CA GLN A 88 -3.58 9.11 11.65
C GLN A 88 -2.13 9.27 11.21
N VAL A 89 -1.45 10.31 11.71
CA VAL A 89 -0.01 10.49 11.49
C VAL A 89 0.72 9.31 12.17
N PRO A 90 1.51 8.51 11.43
CA PRO A 90 2.31 7.45 12.03
C PRO A 90 3.37 8.03 12.95
N GLU A 91 3.58 7.39 14.11
CA GLU A 91 4.76 7.66 14.95
C GLU A 91 5.99 7.08 14.25
N LEU A 92 6.84 7.96 13.72
CA LEU A 92 8.06 7.55 13.03
C LEU A 92 9.14 7.18 14.04
N ASN A 93 9.76 6.01 13.85
CA ASN A 93 10.88 5.54 14.64
C ASN A 93 12.11 5.38 13.75
N GLU A 94 13.10 6.24 13.93
CA GLU A 94 14.34 6.28 13.15
C GLU A 94 15.14 4.96 13.18
N ASP A 95 15.04 4.21 14.28
CA ASP A 95 15.78 2.96 14.49
C ASP A 95 15.08 1.73 13.87
N VAL A 96 13.86 1.90 13.36
CA VAL A 96 13.05 0.80 12.82
C VAL A 96 12.80 1.03 11.33
N CYS A 97 13.26 0.13 10.46
CA CYS A 97 12.91 0.20 9.04
C CYS A 97 11.43 -0.13 8.79
N ASP A 98 10.87 0.38 7.70
CA ASP A 98 9.54 -0.04 7.26
C ASP A 98 9.53 -1.55 6.94
N GLU A 99 8.41 -2.21 7.23
CA GLU A 99 8.26 -3.65 7.04
C GLU A 99 7.14 -3.94 6.03
N ALA A 100 7.47 -4.67 4.97
CA ALA A 100 6.47 -5.20 4.04
C ALA A 100 5.74 -6.40 4.69
N MET A 101 4.41 -6.31 4.72
CA MET A 101 3.51 -7.24 5.40
C MET A 101 2.53 -7.85 4.39
N TRP A 102 2.22 -9.13 4.60
CA TRP A 102 1.22 -9.85 3.82
C TRP A 102 -0.16 -9.74 4.46
N VAL A 103 -1.14 -9.24 3.71
CA VAL A 103 -2.55 -9.22 4.06
C VAL A 103 -3.19 -10.49 3.54
N ASN A 104 -3.61 -11.37 4.44
CA ASN A 104 -4.26 -12.61 4.02
C ASN A 104 -5.69 -12.36 3.51
N ARG A 105 -6.38 -13.41 3.04
CA ARG A 105 -7.78 -13.31 2.57
C ARG A 105 -8.78 -12.80 3.62
N ALA A 106 -8.47 -12.96 4.91
CA ALA A 106 -9.28 -12.44 6.01
C ALA A 106 -8.99 -10.96 6.34
N GLY A 107 -8.09 -10.31 5.59
CA GLY A 107 -7.70 -8.92 5.83
C GLY A 107 -6.66 -8.73 6.95
N LEU A 108 -6.12 -9.82 7.51
CA LEU A 108 -5.16 -9.76 8.61
C LEU A 108 -3.73 -9.58 8.08
N LYS A 109 -3.00 -8.62 8.67
CA LYS A 109 -1.59 -8.39 8.40
C LYS A 109 -0.74 -9.47 9.09
N THR A 110 0.10 -10.15 8.31
CA THR A 110 0.94 -11.25 8.77
C THR A 110 2.34 -11.13 8.16
N LYS A 111 3.35 -11.69 8.82
CA LYS A 111 4.66 -11.87 8.19
C LYS A 111 4.54 -12.81 7.00
N TYR A 112 5.32 -12.55 5.96
CA TYR A 112 5.34 -13.39 4.76
C TYR A 112 5.62 -14.85 5.11
N LYS A 113 4.78 -15.76 4.61
CA LYS A 113 4.97 -17.20 4.67
C LYS A 113 4.54 -17.80 3.34
N THR A 114 5.42 -18.54 2.67
CA THR A 114 5.16 -19.12 1.34
C THR A 114 3.89 -19.95 1.29
N LYS A 115 3.60 -20.76 2.33
CA LYS A 115 2.37 -21.56 2.42
C LYS A 115 1.11 -20.68 2.47
N THR A 116 1.12 -19.62 3.26
CA THR A 116 -0.01 -18.68 3.38
C THR A 116 -0.25 -17.95 2.06
N VAL A 117 0.82 -17.45 1.44
CA VAL A 117 0.77 -16.75 0.16
C VAL A 117 0.22 -17.64 -0.94
N TRP A 118 0.70 -18.89 -1.04
CA TRP A 118 0.21 -19.84 -2.03
C TRP A 118 -1.29 -20.11 -1.87
N ASN A 119 -1.74 -20.35 -0.63
CA ASN A 119 -3.15 -20.55 -0.32
C ASN A 119 -3.99 -19.31 -0.62
N ASP A 120 -3.49 -18.12 -0.30
CA ASP A 120 -4.19 -16.86 -0.54
C ASP A 120 -4.30 -16.55 -2.05
N ILE A 121 -3.30 -16.87 -2.86
CA ILE A 121 -3.33 -16.61 -4.31
C ILE A 121 -4.13 -17.68 -5.07
N TYR A 122 -3.97 -18.96 -4.71
CA TYR A 122 -4.45 -20.10 -5.52
C TYR A 122 -5.48 -21.00 -4.84
N GLY A 123 -5.68 -20.90 -3.54
CA GLY A 123 -6.49 -21.84 -2.74
C GLY A 123 -7.99 -21.90 -3.07
N ASN A 124 -8.47 -21.20 -4.10
CA ASN A 124 -9.84 -21.31 -4.63
C ASN A 124 -9.94 -22.11 -5.95
N ASN A 125 -8.86 -22.72 -6.46
CA ASN A 125 -8.89 -23.50 -7.71
C ASN A 125 -9.03 -25.02 -7.53
N ASN A 126 -9.21 -25.54 -6.31
CA ASN A 126 -9.35 -26.99 -6.08
C ASN A 126 -10.82 -27.43 -5.91
N GLY A 127 -11.71 -26.84 -6.72
CA GLY A 127 -13.11 -27.24 -6.86
C GLY A 127 -13.45 -27.94 -8.17
N ALA A 128 -12.45 -28.46 -8.91
CA ALA A 128 -12.70 -29.22 -10.14
C ALA A 128 -11.98 -30.58 -10.11
N LYS A 129 -12.75 -31.58 -9.65
CA LYS A 129 -12.66 -33.03 -9.87
C LYS A 129 -11.31 -33.71 -9.61
N ALA A 130 -11.27 -34.46 -8.51
CA ALA A 130 -10.50 -35.68 -8.42
C ALA A 130 -10.82 -36.58 -9.63
N LEU A 131 -9.77 -37.07 -10.31
CA LEU A 131 -9.81 -38.24 -11.17
C LEU A 131 -9.67 -39.50 -10.31
#